data_AF-A0A433A1F2-F1
#
_entry.id   AF-A0A433A1F2-F1
#
_cell.length_a   1.000
_cell.length_b   1.000
_cell.length_c   1.000
_cell.angle_alpha   90.00
_cell.angle_beta   90.00
_cell.angle_gamma   90.00
#
_symmetry.space_group_name_H-M   'P 1'
#
loop_
_entity.id
_entity.type
_entity.pdbx_description
1 polymer ?
#
loop_
_entity_poly.entity_id
_entity_poly.type
_entity_poly.pdbx_seq_one_letter_code
_entity_poly.pdbx_strand_id
1 'polypeptide(L)'
;MADVYQEFNNVCTQHKIPRWGAKEVVRKYAFEVPGIPSESDYLKVVYSFAAPPLPNNLTGATFSHIFGANTNALELFLIKRDIMGPCWLEIKDAKISDKNISWCKVEIVVNEPKKVNPFKDGDPSAPKGVPPLVAMSLSMRTVMNHQKRANEIVMASVVVFNQAQGDLHGHSAARRRSLPRGPVRHIEKPVNPRRGAEERTSAVELFNGWVLFSGAAQFGRFH
;
A
#
# COMPACT_ATOMS: atom_id res chain seq x y z
N MET A 1 -28.37 23.08 -11.52
CA MET A 1 -27.22 22.19 -11.76
C MET A 1 -26.43 22.52 -13.04
N ALA A 2 -27.08 23.01 -14.10
CA ALA A 2 -26.39 23.48 -15.31
C ALA A 2 -25.41 24.64 -15.03
N ASP A 3 -25.77 25.57 -14.15
CA ASP A 3 -24.89 26.72 -13.80
C ASP A 3 -23.62 26.26 -13.09
N VAL A 4 -23.74 25.29 -12.18
CA VAL A 4 -22.60 24.65 -11.48
C VAL A 4 -21.68 23.95 -12.48
N TYR A 5 -22.26 23.26 -13.47
CA TYR A 5 -21.48 22.62 -14.53
C TYR A 5 -20.69 23.64 -15.36
N GLN A 6 -21.32 24.75 -15.75
CA GLN A 6 -20.66 25.80 -16.53
C GLN A 6 -19.55 26.50 -15.73
N GLU A 7 -19.82 26.83 -14.46
CA GLU A 7 -18.82 27.42 -13.58
C GLU A 7 -17.63 26.47 -13.39
N PHE A 8 -17.90 25.19 -13.14
CA PHE A 8 -16.83 24.20 -12.94
C PHE A 8 -15.98 23.99 -14.18
N ASN A 9 -16.55 24.12 -15.39
CA ASN A 9 -15.77 24.09 -16.62
C ASN A 9 -14.72 25.22 -16.69
N ASN A 10 -15.08 26.41 -16.20
CA ASN A 10 -14.15 27.54 -16.11
C ASN A 10 -13.05 27.26 -15.06
N VAL A 11 -13.41 26.68 -13.91
CA VAL A 11 -12.46 26.23 -12.89
C VAL A 11 -11.46 25.22 -13.48
N CYS A 12 -11.93 24.22 -14.23
CA CYS A 12 -11.05 23.25 -14.88
C CYS A 12 -10.06 23.91 -15.84
N THR A 13 -10.50 24.92 -16.57
CA THR A 13 -9.64 25.68 -17.50
C THR A 13 -8.56 26.44 -16.74
N GLN A 14 -8.90 27.11 -15.64
CA GLN A 14 -7.95 27.82 -14.78
C GLN A 14 -6.93 26.88 -14.12
N HIS A 15 -7.36 25.70 -13.69
CA HIS A 15 -6.53 24.70 -13.01
C HIS A 15 -5.84 23.69 -13.95
N LYS A 16 -5.87 23.94 -15.28
CA LYS A 16 -5.22 23.11 -16.30
C LYS A 16 -5.67 21.63 -16.26
N ILE A 17 -6.96 21.40 -16.06
CA ILE A 17 -7.57 20.06 -16.09
C ILE A 17 -8.06 19.80 -17.53
N PRO A 18 -7.38 18.94 -18.31
CA PRO A 18 -7.63 18.83 -19.75
C PRO A 18 -8.91 18.07 -20.10
N ARG A 19 -9.29 17.09 -19.28
CA ARG A 19 -10.48 16.25 -19.47
C ARG A 19 -11.07 15.90 -18.11
N TRP A 20 -12.37 16.04 -18.00
CA TRP A 20 -13.16 15.70 -16.82
C TRP A 20 -14.54 15.20 -17.25
N GLY A 21 -15.21 14.48 -16.37
CA GLY A 21 -16.58 14.03 -16.54
C GLY A 21 -17.43 14.46 -15.35
N ALA A 22 -18.72 14.69 -15.59
CA ALA A 22 -19.66 15.14 -14.58
C ALA A 22 -20.90 14.24 -14.56
N LYS A 23 -21.49 14.07 -13.38
CA LYS A 23 -22.80 13.45 -13.23
C LYS A 23 -23.52 14.03 -12.02
N GLU A 24 -24.76 14.44 -12.19
CA GLU A 24 -25.63 14.82 -11.08
C GLU A 24 -25.93 13.61 -10.19
N VAL A 25 -25.76 13.78 -8.87
CA VAL A 25 -25.97 12.74 -7.88
C VAL A 25 -26.55 13.33 -6.59
N VAL A 26 -27.49 12.62 -5.98
CA VAL A 26 -27.93 12.92 -4.61
C VAL A 26 -26.95 12.29 -3.61
N ARG A 27 -26.51 13.04 -2.60
CA ARG A 27 -25.65 12.54 -1.52
C ARG A 27 -26.15 13.00 -0.16
N LYS A 28 -25.89 12.15 0.83
CA LYS A 28 -26.14 12.44 2.24
C LYS A 28 -24.86 12.89 2.92
N TYR A 29 -24.97 13.87 3.80
CA TYR A 29 -23.88 14.41 4.60
C TYR A 29 -24.34 14.53 6.06
N ALA A 30 -23.53 14.06 7.01
CA ALA A 30 -23.89 14.07 8.43
C ALA A 30 -22.66 14.33 9.32
N PHE A 31 -21.71 15.12 8.83
CA PHE A 31 -20.47 15.45 9.55
C PHE A 31 -20.44 16.93 9.96
N GLU A 32 -19.27 17.40 10.36
CA GLU A 32 -19.06 18.61 11.17
C GLU A 32 -19.02 19.94 10.42
N VAL A 33 -19.08 19.96 9.08
CA VAL A 33 -19.03 21.22 8.32
C VAL A 33 -20.40 21.91 8.36
N PRO A 34 -20.47 23.15 8.89
CA PRO A 34 -21.73 23.88 9.03
C PRO A 34 -22.27 24.35 7.67
N GLY A 35 -23.59 24.54 7.59
CA GLY A 35 -24.23 25.09 6.38
C GLY A 35 -24.47 24.07 5.27
N ILE A 36 -24.17 22.79 5.49
CA ILE A 36 -24.46 21.71 4.54
C ILE A 36 -25.74 20.99 4.99
N PRO A 37 -26.76 20.86 4.12
CA PRO A 37 -27.95 20.07 4.41
C PRO A 37 -27.64 18.57 4.52
N SER A 38 -28.49 17.82 5.22
CA SER A 38 -28.31 16.38 5.43
C SER A 38 -28.37 15.56 4.13
N GLU A 39 -29.11 16.04 3.14
CA GLU A 39 -29.23 15.47 1.80
C GLU A 39 -29.36 16.62 0.79
N SER A 40 -28.60 16.54 -0.30
CA SER A 40 -28.62 17.53 -1.38
C SER A 40 -28.20 16.91 -2.71
N ASP A 41 -28.53 17.61 -3.79
CA ASP A 41 -27.98 17.36 -5.11
C ASP A 41 -26.54 17.88 -5.19
N TYR A 42 -25.66 17.09 -5.79
CA TYR A 42 -24.24 17.41 -6.02
C TYR A 42 -23.85 17.11 -7.45
N LEU A 43 -22.90 17.89 -7.97
CA LEU A 43 -22.23 17.56 -9.22
C LEU A 43 -21.01 16.66 -8.94
N LYS A 44 -21.14 15.35 -9.20
CA LYS A 44 -20.00 14.44 -9.12
C LYS A 44 -19.08 14.66 -10.30
N VAL A 45 -17.88 15.14 -10.01
CA VAL A 45 -16.80 15.31 -10.99
C VAL A 45 -15.83 14.13 -10.92
N VAL A 46 -15.32 13.69 -12.08
CA VAL A 46 -14.22 12.74 -12.19
C VAL A 46 -13.20 13.26 -13.19
N TYR A 47 -11.93 13.29 -12.81
CA TYR A 47 -10.82 13.62 -13.71
C TYR A 47 -9.58 12.78 -13.35
N SER A 48 -8.54 12.85 -14.18
CA SER A 48 -7.33 12.06 -14.02
C SER A 48 -6.50 12.51 -12.82
N PHE A 49 -5.98 11.56 -12.03
CA PHE A 49 -4.99 11.82 -10.98
C PHE A 49 -3.65 12.39 -11.48
N ALA A 50 -3.42 12.39 -12.80
CA ALA A 50 -2.26 13.06 -13.40
C ALA A 50 -2.43 14.59 -13.49
N ALA A 51 -3.66 15.10 -13.37
CA ALA A 51 -3.91 16.53 -13.35
C ALA A 51 -3.75 17.10 -11.93
N PRO A 52 -3.53 18.43 -11.78
CA PRO A 52 -3.35 19.05 -10.48
C PRO A 52 -4.57 18.84 -9.55
N PRO A 53 -4.35 18.65 -8.23
CA PRO A 53 -5.44 18.63 -7.27
C PRO A 53 -6.06 20.02 -7.12
N LEU A 54 -7.38 20.06 -6.87
CA LEU A 54 -8.08 21.31 -6.58
C LEU A 54 -7.90 21.69 -5.10
N PRO A 55 -7.92 22.99 -4.75
CA PRO A 55 -7.91 23.42 -3.35
C PRO A 55 -9.17 22.97 -2.61
N ASN A 56 -9.02 22.46 -1.37
CA ASN A 56 -10.15 22.02 -0.54
C ASN A 56 -11.10 23.16 -0.16
N ASN A 57 -10.59 24.39 -0.09
CA ASN A 57 -11.32 25.60 0.26
C ASN A 57 -11.84 26.37 -0.97
N LEU A 58 -11.82 25.75 -2.15
CA LEU A 58 -12.32 26.38 -3.36
C LEU A 58 -13.84 26.53 -3.25
N THR A 59 -14.30 27.76 -3.45
CA THR A 59 -15.72 28.15 -3.46
C THR A 59 -16.02 28.91 -4.75
N GLY A 60 -17.25 28.82 -5.23
CA GLY A 60 -17.71 29.48 -6.45
C GLY A 60 -18.94 30.36 -6.21
N ALA A 61 -19.41 30.99 -7.28
CA ALA A 61 -20.67 31.72 -7.30
C ALA A 61 -21.88 30.78 -7.18
N THR A 62 -21.78 29.56 -7.72
CA THR A 62 -22.87 28.57 -7.77
C THR A 62 -22.69 27.39 -6.82
N PHE A 63 -21.50 27.22 -6.22
CA PHE A 63 -21.23 26.15 -5.24
C PHE A 63 -20.51 26.70 -4.01
N SER A 64 -20.93 26.26 -2.82
CA SER A 64 -20.35 26.69 -1.56
C SER A 64 -19.14 25.86 -1.13
N HIS A 65 -19.12 24.56 -1.43
CA HIS A 65 -18.09 23.64 -0.96
C HIS A 65 -17.75 22.56 -1.99
N ILE A 66 -16.50 22.10 -1.97
CA ILE A 66 -16.03 20.94 -2.73
C ILE A 66 -15.61 19.84 -1.76
N PHE A 67 -16.10 18.63 -2.01
CA PHE A 67 -15.70 17.43 -1.26
C PHE A 67 -14.80 16.54 -2.11
N GLY A 68 -13.85 15.86 -1.46
CA GLY A 68 -13.00 14.85 -2.09
C GLY A 68 -11.97 15.39 -3.08
N ALA A 69 -11.64 16.69 -3.03
CA ALA A 69 -10.61 17.28 -3.90
C ALA A 69 -9.22 16.67 -3.68
N ASN A 70 -8.91 16.28 -2.44
CA ASN A 70 -7.63 15.70 -2.03
C ASN A 70 -7.71 14.22 -1.63
N THR A 71 -8.74 13.49 -2.08
CA THR A 71 -8.85 12.05 -1.80
C THR A 71 -7.73 11.29 -2.51
N ASN A 72 -7.01 10.44 -1.79
CA ASN A 72 -5.93 9.64 -2.36
C ASN A 72 -6.49 8.56 -3.31
N ALA A 73 -5.77 8.27 -4.40
CA ALA A 73 -6.13 7.20 -5.35
C ALA A 73 -6.28 5.83 -4.66
N LEU A 74 -5.44 5.53 -3.68
CA LEU A 74 -5.53 4.28 -2.91
C LEU A 74 -6.80 4.22 -2.06
N GLU A 75 -7.11 5.29 -1.33
CA GLU A 75 -8.32 5.38 -0.50
C GLU A 75 -9.58 5.23 -1.37
N LEU A 76 -9.64 6.00 -2.47
CA LEU A 76 -10.75 5.91 -3.42
C LEU A 76 -10.89 4.50 -4.00
N PHE A 77 -9.78 3.85 -4.33
CA PHE A 77 -9.79 2.48 -4.84
C PHE A 77 -10.34 1.49 -3.81
N LEU A 78 -9.81 1.49 -2.59
CA LEU A 78 -10.24 0.58 -1.52
C LEU A 78 -11.73 0.75 -1.20
N ILE A 79 -12.19 1.99 -1.02
CA ILE A 79 -13.60 2.28 -0.71
C ILE A 79 -14.52 1.90 -1.89
N LYS A 80 -14.12 2.21 -3.13
CA LYS A 80 -14.97 1.91 -4.30
C LYS A 80 -15.03 0.43 -4.65
N ARG A 81 -14.05 -0.36 -4.23
CA ARG A 81 -13.99 -1.81 -4.44
C ARG A 81 -14.41 -2.63 -3.23
N ASP A 82 -14.75 -1.96 -2.12
CA ASP A 82 -15.16 -2.60 -0.87
C ASP A 82 -14.08 -3.54 -0.29
N ILE A 83 -12.81 -3.10 -0.36
CA ILE A 83 -11.67 -3.86 0.16
C ILE A 83 -11.41 -3.43 1.60
N MET A 84 -11.83 -4.26 2.56
CA MET A 84 -11.75 -3.96 4.00
C MET A 84 -10.50 -4.53 4.71
N GLY A 85 -9.49 -4.97 3.95
CA GLY A 85 -8.26 -5.55 4.50
C GLY A 85 -7.66 -6.62 3.59
N PRO A 86 -6.68 -7.40 4.08
CA PRO A 86 -6.12 -8.52 3.34
C PRO A 86 -7.19 -9.55 3.01
N CYS A 87 -7.47 -9.75 1.72
CA CYS A 87 -8.45 -10.69 1.23
C CYS A 87 -8.06 -11.21 -0.15
N TRP A 88 -8.74 -12.25 -0.63
CA TRP A 88 -8.59 -12.72 -1.99
C TRP A 88 -9.29 -11.76 -2.96
N LEU A 89 -8.60 -11.41 -4.04
CA LEU A 89 -9.11 -10.53 -5.09
C LEU A 89 -9.28 -11.30 -6.40
N GLU A 90 -10.45 -11.15 -7.02
CA GLU A 90 -10.68 -11.53 -8.41
C GLU A 90 -10.22 -10.37 -9.31
N ILE A 91 -9.29 -10.66 -10.22
CA ILE A 91 -8.73 -9.68 -11.15
C ILE A 91 -9.07 -10.09 -12.58
N LYS A 92 -9.84 -9.26 -13.27
CA LYS A 92 -10.25 -9.49 -14.67
C LYS A 92 -9.41 -8.65 -15.64
N ASP A 93 -9.18 -9.21 -16.83
CA ASP A 93 -8.39 -8.58 -17.91
C ASP A 93 -7.02 -8.06 -17.47
N ALA A 94 -6.36 -8.82 -16.59
CA ALA A 94 -4.98 -8.55 -16.20
C ALA A 94 -4.03 -8.80 -17.37
N LYS A 95 -3.04 -7.93 -17.51
CA LYS A 95 -1.90 -8.11 -18.41
C LYS A 95 -0.65 -8.34 -17.60
N ILE A 96 0.20 -9.27 -18.03
CA ILE A 96 1.53 -9.41 -17.43
C ILE A 96 2.29 -8.12 -17.69
N SER A 97 2.96 -7.61 -16.65
CA SER A 97 3.79 -6.41 -16.79
C SER A 97 5.10 -6.78 -17.50
N ASP A 98 5.45 -6.05 -18.56
CA ASP A 98 6.78 -6.12 -19.17
C ASP A 98 7.83 -5.32 -18.39
N LYS A 99 7.39 -4.57 -17.36
CA LYS A 99 8.24 -3.74 -16.51
C LYS A 99 8.43 -4.44 -15.17
N ASN A 100 9.68 -4.48 -14.70
CA ASN A 100 10.03 -4.92 -13.35
C ASN A 100 9.98 -3.72 -12.40
N ILE A 101 8.80 -3.39 -11.89
CA ILE A 101 8.60 -2.27 -10.97
C ILE A 101 8.81 -2.72 -9.53
N SER A 102 8.57 -4.00 -9.25
CA SER A 102 8.69 -4.61 -7.95
C SER A 102 9.74 -5.73 -7.96
N TRP A 103 9.99 -6.28 -6.77
CA TRP A 103 10.81 -7.46 -6.57
C TRP A 103 9.97 -8.73 -6.37
N CYS A 104 8.69 -8.68 -6.75
CA CYS A 104 7.80 -9.83 -6.70
C CYS A 104 8.05 -10.76 -7.88
N LYS A 105 7.75 -12.06 -7.71
CA LYS A 105 7.93 -13.07 -8.77
C LYS A 105 7.01 -12.86 -9.98
N VAL A 106 5.85 -12.26 -9.76
CA VAL A 106 4.82 -12.02 -10.78
C VAL A 106 4.30 -10.60 -10.62
N GLU A 107 4.22 -9.89 -11.74
CA GLU A 107 3.67 -8.54 -11.83
C GLU A 107 2.59 -8.49 -12.90
N ILE A 108 1.46 -7.88 -12.54
CA ILE A 108 0.32 -7.71 -13.43
C ILE A 108 -0.17 -6.27 -13.40
N VAL A 109 -0.69 -5.81 -14.53
CA VAL A 109 -1.26 -4.47 -14.70
C VAL A 109 -2.70 -4.58 -15.14
N VAL A 110 -3.54 -3.74 -14.54
CA VAL A 110 -4.98 -3.64 -14.83
C VAL A 110 -5.29 -2.18 -15.14
N ASN A 111 -5.91 -1.93 -16.30
CA ASN A 111 -6.20 -0.57 -16.75
C ASN A 111 -7.46 0.03 -16.10
N GLU A 112 -8.39 -0.80 -15.64
CA GLU A 112 -9.64 -0.34 -15.04
C GLU A 112 -9.77 -0.85 -13.60
N PRO A 113 -9.86 0.04 -12.60
CA PRO A 113 -9.95 -0.38 -11.19
C PRO A 113 -11.18 -1.23 -10.93
N LYS A 114 -12.25 -1.09 -11.73
CA LYS A 114 -13.48 -1.86 -11.54
C LYS A 114 -13.34 -3.36 -11.78
N LYS A 115 -12.24 -3.78 -12.41
CA LYS A 115 -11.94 -5.18 -12.72
C LYS A 115 -11.20 -5.90 -11.59
N VAL A 116 -10.90 -5.19 -10.50
CA VAL A 116 -10.33 -5.74 -9.27
C VAL A 116 -11.39 -5.69 -8.20
N ASN A 117 -11.90 -6.84 -7.76
CA ASN A 117 -12.93 -6.89 -6.72
C ASN A 117 -12.62 -8.03 -5.74
N PRO A 118 -13.00 -7.91 -4.46
CA PRO A 118 -12.95 -9.04 -3.55
C PRO A 118 -13.87 -10.17 -4.05
N PHE A 119 -13.49 -11.41 -3.77
CA PHE A 119 -14.43 -12.52 -3.92
C PHE A 119 -15.63 -12.32 -3.00
N LYS A 120 -16.81 -12.73 -3.45
CA LYS A 120 -18.01 -12.72 -2.61
C LYS A 120 -17.94 -13.85 -1.59
N ASP A 121 -18.55 -13.63 -0.44
CA ASP A 121 -18.66 -14.66 0.60
C ASP A 121 -19.34 -15.91 0.04
N GLY A 122 -18.70 -17.07 0.22
CA GLY A 122 -19.22 -18.36 -0.22
C GLY A 122 -19.06 -18.65 -1.72
N ASP A 123 -18.34 -17.81 -2.48
CA ASP A 123 -18.03 -18.11 -3.88
C ASP A 123 -17.20 -19.41 -3.98
N PRO A 124 -17.69 -20.47 -4.67
CA PRO A 124 -16.97 -21.73 -4.78
C PRO A 124 -15.65 -21.62 -5.56
N SER A 125 -15.48 -20.56 -6.36
CA SER A 125 -14.25 -20.27 -7.10
C SER A 125 -13.19 -19.57 -6.24
N ALA A 126 -13.57 -19.03 -5.08
CA ALA A 126 -12.64 -18.36 -4.18
C ALA A 126 -11.65 -19.38 -3.56
N PRO A 127 -10.36 -19.04 -3.45
CA PRO A 127 -9.41 -19.90 -2.77
C PRO A 127 -9.78 -20.13 -1.30
N LYS A 128 -9.88 -21.41 -0.89
CA LYS A 128 -10.49 -21.84 0.39
C LYS A 128 -9.56 -21.80 1.61
N GLY A 129 -8.53 -20.96 1.60
CA GLY A 129 -7.60 -20.84 2.73
C GLY A 129 -6.80 -19.56 2.71
N VAL A 130 -6.32 -19.12 3.88
CA VAL A 130 -5.34 -18.03 3.96
C VAL A 130 -4.03 -18.52 3.35
N PRO A 131 -3.43 -17.81 2.38
CA PRO A 131 -2.19 -18.24 1.80
C PRO A 131 -1.08 -18.24 2.87
N PRO A 132 -0.18 -19.24 2.88
CA PRO A 132 0.93 -19.23 3.82
C PRO A 132 1.81 -18.02 3.57
N LEU A 133 2.17 -17.32 4.66
CA LEU A 133 3.05 -16.16 4.62
C LEU A 133 4.49 -16.57 4.93
N VAL A 134 5.44 -15.82 4.37
CA VAL A 134 6.85 -15.93 4.73
C VAL A 134 7.14 -14.87 5.78
N ALA A 135 7.47 -15.29 7.00
CA ALA A 135 7.88 -14.41 8.09
C ALA A 135 9.41 -14.44 8.25
N MET A 136 10.04 -13.28 8.40
CA MET A 136 11.47 -13.17 8.64
C MET A 136 11.72 -12.40 9.93
N SER A 137 12.54 -12.97 10.82
CA SER A 137 13.07 -12.29 12.00
C SER A 137 14.54 -11.98 11.76
N LEU A 138 14.91 -10.69 11.85
CA LEU A 138 16.27 -10.19 11.70
C LEU A 138 16.75 -9.61 13.03
N SER A 139 17.91 -10.07 13.51
CA SER A 139 18.58 -9.54 14.71
C SER A 139 20.00 -9.12 14.34
N MET A 140 20.36 -7.88 14.65
CA MET A 140 21.60 -7.25 14.21
C MET A 140 22.34 -6.62 15.40
N ARG A 141 23.67 -6.72 15.39
CA ARG A 141 24.55 -6.05 16.34
C ARG A 141 25.47 -5.08 15.60
N THR A 142 25.62 -3.89 16.17
CA THR A 142 26.47 -2.83 15.63
C THR A 142 27.50 -2.39 16.68
N VAL A 143 28.67 -1.94 16.22
CA VAL A 143 29.71 -1.33 17.06
C VAL A 143 30.02 0.06 16.53
N MET A 144 30.23 1.03 17.41
CA MET A 144 30.62 2.39 17.03
C MET A 144 32.08 2.42 16.60
N ASN A 145 32.34 2.79 15.34
CA ASN A 145 33.67 3.14 14.90
C ASN A 145 33.97 4.59 15.29
N HIS A 146 34.79 4.78 16.32
CA HIS A 146 35.13 6.11 16.85
C HIS A 146 35.94 6.99 15.88
N GLN A 147 36.70 6.40 14.94
CA GLN A 147 37.47 7.15 13.95
C GLN A 147 36.56 7.70 12.85
N LYS A 148 35.61 6.89 12.37
CA LYS A 148 34.63 7.29 11.35
C LYS A 148 33.37 7.95 11.93
N ARG A 149 33.24 7.94 13.26
CA ARG A 149 32.05 8.39 14.01
C ARG A 149 30.75 7.78 13.47
N ALA A 150 30.79 6.49 13.11
CA ALA A 150 29.67 5.79 12.50
C ALA A 150 29.50 4.39 13.10
N ASN A 151 28.26 3.89 13.15
CA ASN A 151 27.98 2.53 13.59
C ASN A 151 28.25 1.56 12.44
N GLU A 152 29.12 0.57 12.68
CA GLU A 152 29.40 -0.51 11.75
C GLU A 152 28.64 -1.77 12.19
N ILE A 153 27.97 -2.43 11.25
CA ILE A 153 27.28 -3.69 11.51
C ILE A 153 28.34 -4.78 11.65
N VAL A 154 28.43 -5.39 12.83
CA VAL A 154 29.41 -6.46 13.11
C VAL A 154 28.82 -7.85 12.99
N MET A 155 27.50 -7.97 13.16
CA MET A 155 26.80 -9.25 13.09
C MET A 155 25.34 -9.04 12.70
N ALA A 156 24.82 -9.95 11.88
CA ALA A 156 23.40 -10.10 11.63
C ALA A 156 23.05 -11.60 11.69
N SER A 157 21.87 -11.89 12.23
CA SER A 157 21.29 -13.22 12.31
C SER A 157 19.86 -13.14 11.78
N VAL A 158 19.48 -14.13 10.97
CA VAL A 158 18.18 -14.16 10.30
C VAL A 158 17.53 -15.52 10.53
N VAL A 159 16.26 -15.52 10.88
CA VAL A 159 15.42 -16.71 10.94
C VAL A 159 14.24 -16.51 9.99
N VAL A 160 14.06 -17.42 9.04
CA VAL A 160 12.98 -17.37 8.05
C VAL A 160 12.01 -18.52 8.29
N PHE A 161 10.72 -18.20 8.35
CA PHE A 161 9.60 -19.12 8.48
C PHE A 161 8.75 -19.05 7.21
N ASN A 162 8.82 -20.05 6.35
CA ASN A 162 8.18 -20.03 5.03
C ASN A 162 6.68 -20.34 5.02
N GLN A 163 6.12 -20.76 6.16
CA GLN A 163 4.73 -21.23 6.29
C GLN A 163 4.11 -20.70 7.58
N ALA A 164 4.15 -19.37 7.76
CA ALA A 164 3.42 -18.73 8.84
C ALA A 164 1.93 -18.65 8.44
N GLN A 165 1.07 -19.25 9.25
CA GLN A 165 -0.37 -19.18 9.07
C GLN A 165 -0.90 -18.00 9.88
N GLY A 166 -1.38 -16.96 9.19
CA GLY A 166 -2.10 -15.87 9.83
C GLY A 166 -3.56 -16.27 10.00
N ASP A 167 -3.96 -16.69 11.20
CA ASP A 167 -5.38 -16.85 11.51
C ASP A 167 -6.03 -15.46 11.49
N LEU A 168 -6.71 -15.12 10.40
CA LEU A 168 -7.42 -13.85 10.22
C LEU A 168 -8.92 -13.92 10.63
N HIS A 169 -9.32 -14.95 11.39
CA HIS A 169 -10.69 -15.03 11.94
C HIS A 169 -10.73 -14.46 13.36
N GLY A 170 -11.55 -13.43 13.56
CA GLY A 170 -11.83 -12.85 14.87
C GLY A 170 -12.50 -13.83 15.85
N HIS A 171 -12.27 -13.58 17.14
CA HIS A 171 -12.91 -14.20 18.32
C HIS A 171 -12.80 -15.74 18.46
N SER A 172 -11.66 -16.23 18.95
CA SER A 172 -11.60 -17.18 20.08
C SER A 172 -10.16 -17.49 20.51
N ALA A 173 -9.93 -17.40 21.81
CA ALA A 173 -8.80 -17.88 22.61
C ALA A 173 -7.53 -18.31 21.87
N ALA A 174 -6.48 -17.51 22.02
CA ALA A 174 -5.10 -17.86 21.67
C ALA A 174 -4.68 -19.16 22.37
N ARG A 175 -4.85 -20.30 21.68
CA ARG A 175 -4.21 -21.54 22.07
C ARG A 175 -2.76 -21.45 21.62
N ARG A 176 -1.84 -21.21 22.58
CA ARG A 176 -0.40 -21.40 22.36
C ARG A 176 -0.18 -22.82 21.82
N ARG A 177 -0.03 -22.96 20.51
CA ARG A 177 0.63 -24.12 19.93
C ARG A 177 2.11 -23.79 19.92
N SER A 178 2.89 -24.57 20.66
CA SER A 178 4.35 -24.56 20.56
C SER A 178 4.72 -24.81 19.11
N LEU A 179 5.34 -23.82 18.47
CA LEU A 179 5.85 -23.94 17.11
C LEU A 179 6.97 -25.00 17.09
N PRO A 180 6.96 -25.95 16.15
CA PRO A 180 8.10 -26.82 15.95
C PRO A 180 9.31 -25.97 15.56
N ARG A 181 10.40 -26.08 16.33
CA ARG A 181 11.67 -25.42 16.04
C ARG A 181 12.26 -26.04 14.77
N GLY A 182 12.09 -25.36 13.63
CA GLY A 182 12.84 -25.67 12.42
C GLY A 182 14.34 -25.40 12.62
N PRO A 183 15.23 -26.03 11.83
CA PRO A 183 16.66 -25.88 12.00
C PRO A 183 17.09 -24.42 11.77
N VAL A 184 17.78 -23.86 12.77
CA VAL A 184 18.44 -22.56 12.70
C VAL A 184 19.61 -22.68 11.74
N ARG A 185 19.57 -22.00 10.59
CA ARG A 185 20.77 -21.82 9.76
C ARG A 185 21.54 -20.61 10.28
N HIS A 186 22.59 -20.88 11.05
CA HIS A 186 23.57 -19.87 11.45
C HIS A 186 24.40 -19.50 10.20
N ILE A 187 24.27 -18.28 9.69
CA ILE A 187 25.19 -17.75 8.69
C ILE A 187 26.26 -16.96 9.44
N GLU A 188 27.36 -17.64 9.80
CA GLU A 188 28.56 -16.96 10.24
C GLU A 188 29.45 -16.69 9.03
N LYS A 189 29.64 -15.42 8.69
CA LYS A 189 30.81 -15.01 7.92
C LYS A 189 31.71 -14.17 8.84
N PRO A 190 32.90 -14.65 9.20
CA PRO A 190 33.86 -13.81 9.90
C PRO A 190 34.37 -12.72 8.95
N VAL A 191 34.07 -11.46 9.23
CA VAL A 191 34.74 -10.33 8.58
C VAL A 191 36.05 -10.11 9.32
N ASN A 192 37.14 -10.64 8.77
CA ASN A 192 38.48 -10.49 9.35
C ASN A 192 39.09 -9.14 8.90
N PRO A 193 39.45 -8.23 9.81
CA PRO A 193 40.04 -6.96 9.42
C PRO A 193 41.57 -7.10 9.45
N ARG A 194 42.22 -7.27 8.29
CA ARG A 194 43.53 -6.64 7.95
C ARG A 194 44.15 -7.12 6.62
N ARG A 195 44.60 -6.10 5.88
CA ARG A 195 45.71 -5.98 4.89
C ARG A 195 45.49 -6.41 3.43
N GLY A 196 45.62 -5.39 2.56
CA GLY A 196 46.41 -5.44 1.32
C GLY A 196 45.65 -5.87 0.08
N ALA A 197 45.61 -4.99 -0.91
CA ALA A 197 44.94 -5.17 -2.20
C ALA A 197 45.44 -6.38 -3.00
N GLU A 198 44.51 -7.15 -3.58
CA GLU A 198 44.54 -7.54 -5.00
C GLU A 198 43.15 -8.08 -5.41
N GLU A 199 42.68 -7.66 -6.58
CA GLU A 199 41.41 -8.07 -7.18
C GLU A 199 41.31 -9.59 -7.33
N ARG A 200 40.27 -10.20 -6.74
CA ARG A 200 39.56 -11.33 -7.35
C ARG A 200 38.07 -11.16 -7.10
N THR A 201 37.39 -10.65 -8.12
CA THR A 201 35.95 -10.74 -8.33
C THR A 201 35.52 -12.20 -8.17
N SER A 202 35.08 -12.55 -6.96
CA SER A 202 34.40 -13.81 -6.68
C SER A 202 32.91 -13.47 -6.61
N ALA A 203 32.22 -13.74 -7.71
CA ALA A 203 30.78 -13.62 -7.83
C ALA A 203 30.10 -14.30 -6.63
N VAL A 204 29.41 -13.51 -5.81
CA VAL A 204 28.42 -14.05 -4.88
C VAL A 204 27.18 -14.27 -5.73
N GLU A 205 27.03 -15.49 -6.26
CA GLU A 205 25.76 -15.96 -6.80
C GLU A 205 24.73 -15.93 -5.67
N LEU A 206 23.95 -14.85 -5.65
CA LEU A 206 22.78 -14.70 -4.80
C LEU A 206 21.68 -15.57 -5.41
N PHE A 207 21.58 -16.79 -4.91
CA PHE A 207 20.43 -17.65 -5.18
C PHE A 207 19.13 -16.93 -4.78
N ASN A 208 18.21 -16.91 -5.73
CA ASN A 208 16.90 -16.27 -5.73
C ASN A 208 16.12 -16.40 -4.40
N GLY A 209 15.82 -15.26 -3.77
CA GLY A 209 14.92 -15.19 -2.62
C GLY A 209 14.72 -13.76 -2.12
N TRP A 210 13.73 -13.06 -2.68
CA TRP A 210 13.40 -11.67 -2.35
C TRP A 210 12.77 -11.53 -0.97
N VAL A 211 13.16 -10.47 -0.25
CA VAL A 211 12.65 -10.06 1.07
C VAL A 211 11.85 -8.77 0.92
N LEU A 212 10.59 -8.77 1.34
CA LEU A 212 9.74 -7.58 1.45
C LEU A 212 9.86 -7.06 2.90
N PHE A 213 10.33 -5.83 3.10
CA PHE A 213 10.27 -5.16 4.41
C PHE A 213 8.91 -4.45 4.55
N SER A 214 8.13 -4.80 5.58
CA SER A 214 7.06 -3.94 6.10
C SER A 214 7.55 -3.36 7.42
N GLY A 215 7.83 -2.06 7.43
CA GLY A 215 8.27 -1.33 8.61
C GLY A 215 7.10 -1.04 9.53
N ALA A 216 7.15 -1.55 10.77
CA ALA A 216 6.36 -1.04 11.88
C ALA A 216 7.22 0.00 12.61
N ALA A 217 6.95 1.28 12.38
CA ALA A 217 7.48 2.36 13.20
C ALA A 217 6.70 2.42 14.53
N GLN A 218 7.33 2.04 15.64
CA GLN A 218 6.84 2.36 16.98
C GLN A 218 7.46 3.69 17.41
N PHE A 219 6.65 4.75 17.45
CA PHE A 219 6.97 6.00 18.12
C PHE A 219 6.97 5.77 19.64
N GLY A 220 8.15 5.81 20.26
CA GLY A 220 8.30 5.88 21.71
C GLY A 220 8.11 7.31 22.20
N ARG A 221 7.17 7.49 23.14
CA ARG A 221 7.02 8.71 23.96
C ARG A 221 8.28 8.91 24.80
N PHE A 222 8.84 10.11 24.77
CA PHE A 222 9.72 10.61 25.82
C PHE A 222 8.88 11.42 26.81
N HIS A 223 9.04 11.08 28.10
CA HIS A 223 8.74 11.97 29.22
C HIS A 223 10.01 12.74 29.56
#